data_AF-A0A528GSG3-F1
#
_entry.id   AF-A0A528GSG3-F1
#
_cell.length_a   1.000
_cell.length_b   1.000
_cell.length_c   1.000
_cell.angle_alpha   90.00
_cell.angle_beta   90.00
_cell.angle_gamma   90.00
#
_symmetry.space_group_name_H-M   'P 1'
#
loop_
_entity.id
_entity.type
_entity.pdbx_description
1 polymer ?
#
loop_
_entity_poly.entity_id
_entity_poly.type
_entity_poly.pdbx_seq_one_letter_code
_entity_poly.pdbx_strand_id
1 'polypeptide(L)'
;KVDVPVLGIVENMSYFLAPDTGKRYDIFGHGGARREAERLGVTFLGEVPLEMGIRESSDAGSPVVVSKPDSAEAKIYRDIASNVWGRVNEERGAAEAAVPSIVFE
;
A
#
# COMPACT_ATOMS: atom_id res chain seq x y z
N LYS A 1 21.27 -13.97 3.46
CA LYS A 1 20.23 -13.12 2.83
C LYS A 1 18.97 -13.98 2.82
N VAL A 2 17.89 -13.54 3.47
CA VAL A 2 16.62 -14.29 3.46
C VAL A 2 15.88 -13.92 2.18
N ASP A 3 15.35 -14.92 1.48
CA ASP A 3 14.68 -14.76 0.19
C ASP A 3 13.22 -14.38 0.42
N VAL A 4 12.99 -13.10 0.76
CA VAL A 4 11.66 -12.58 1.07
C VAL A 4 11.15 -11.79 -0.14
N PRO A 5 10.02 -12.18 -0.75
CA PRO A 5 9.49 -11.49 -1.92
C PRO A 5 9.02 -10.08 -1.56
N VAL A 6 9.33 -9.12 -2.42
CA VAL A 6 8.84 -7.74 -2.30
C VAL A 6 7.50 -7.63 -3.01
N LEU A 7 6.43 -7.51 -2.23
CA LEU A 7 5.07 -7.41 -2.78
C LEU A 7 4.81 -6.08 -3.50
N GLY A 8 5.49 -5.00 -3.10
CA GLY A 8 5.37 -3.70 -3.74
C GLY A 8 5.79 -2.54 -2.84
N ILE A 9 5.53 -1.33 -3.29
CA ILE A 9 5.91 -0.07 -2.62
C ILE A 9 4.67 0.79 -2.37
N VAL A 10 4.58 1.38 -1.18
CA VAL A 10 3.60 2.40 -0.81
C VAL A 10 4.31 3.74 -0.62
N GLU A 11 3.75 4.83 -1.15
CA GLU A 11 4.22 6.19 -0.86
C GLU A 11 3.49 6.75 0.36
N ASN A 12 4.16 6.77 1.51
CA ASN A 12 3.60 7.37 2.73
C ASN A 12 3.83 8.89 2.75
N MET A 13 2.89 9.65 3.32
CA MET A 13 2.94 11.11 3.41
C MET A 13 3.14 11.79 2.03
N SER A 14 2.44 11.29 1.00
CA SER A 14 2.72 11.62 -0.41
C SER A 14 2.25 13.02 -0.84
N TYR A 15 1.22 13.55 -0.16
CA TYR A 15 0.71 14.90 -0.32
C TYR A 15 -0.06 15.33 0.92
N PHE A 16 -0.31 16.63 1.06
CA PHE A 16 -1.16 17.23 2.09
C PHE A 16 -2.33 17.95 1.43
N LEU A 17 -3.55 17.69 1.89
CA LEU A 17 -4.74 18.46 1.49
C LEU A 17 -5.05 19.48 2.58
N ALA A 18 -4.96 20.76 2.23
CA ALA A 18 -5.27 21.82 3.17
C ALA A 18 -6.76 21.78 3.54
N PRO A 19 -7.12 21.70 4.83
CA PRO A 19 -8.50 21.45 5.26
C PRO A 19 -9.45 22.62 4.99
N ASP A 20 -8.92 23.83 4.83
CA ASP A 20 -9.67 25.07 4.60
C ASP A 20 -9.99 25.31 3.11
N THR A 21 -9.09 24.87 2.22
CA THR A 21 -9.15 25.17 0.78
C THR A 21 -9.26 23.94 -0.10
N GLY A 22 -9.00 22.74 0.42
CA GLY A 22 -8.87 21.50 -0.34
C GLY A 22 -7.64 21.47 -1.25
N LYS A 23 -6.76 22.48 -1.19
CA LYS A 23 -5.60 22.58 -2.07
C LYS A 23 -4.59 21.49 -1.71
N ARG A 24 -4.09 20.80 -2.74
CA ARG A 24 -3.03 19.81 -2.62
C ARG A 24 -1.65 20.46 -2.58
N TYR A 25 -0.82 19.98 -1.66
CA TYR A 25 0.59 20.36 -1.51
C TYR A 25 1.45 19.11 -1.46
N ASP A 26 2.45 19.03 -2.34
CA ASP A 26 3.44 17.95 -2.32
C ASP A 26 4.65 18.40 -1.45
N ILE A 27 4.44 18.47 -0.13
CA ILE A 27 5.37 19.10 0.84
C ILE A 27 6.77 18.47 0.79
N PHE A 28 6.85 17.16 0.57
CA PHE A 28 8.11 16.40 0.51
C PHE A 28 8.47 15.93 -0.91
N GLY A 29 7.83 16.51 -1.93
CA GLY A 29 7.82 15.98 -3.29
C GLY A 29 6.82 14.82 -3.46
N HIS A 30 6.62 14.38 -4.72
CA HIS A 30 5.63 13.35 -5.05
C HIS A 30 6.09 12.42 -6.19
N GLY A 31 5.60 11.19 -6.16
CA GLY A 31 5.80 10.16 -7.18
C GLY A 31 7.18 9.51 -7.14
N GLY A 32 7.97 9.75 -6.10
CA GLY A 32 9.29 9.15 -5.94
C GLY A 32 9.19 7.63 -5.78
N ALA A 33 8.26 7.19 -4.94
CA ALA A 33 8.00 5.77 -4.71
C ALA A 33 7.45 5.06 -5.96
N ARG A 34 6.61 5.72 -6.76
CA ARG A 34 6.12 5.16 -8.03
C ARG A 34 7.24 4.93 -9.03
N ARG A 35 8.10 5.94 -9.24
CA ARG A 35 9.27 5.82 -10.12
C ARG A 35 10.23 4.73 -9.65
N GLU A 36 10.40 4.60 -8.34
CA GLU A 36 11.25 3.55 -7.76
C GLU A 36 10.64 2.15 -7.93
N ALA A 37 9.33 2.02 -7.78
CA ALA A 37 8.61 0.77 -8.03
C ALA A 37 8.80 0.32 -9.49
N GLU A 38 8.65 1.25 -10.44
CA GLU A 38 8.92 1.01 -11.87
C GLU A 38 10.38 0.60 -12.11
N ARG A 39 11.35 1.32 -11.50
CA ARG A 39 12.78 1.04 -11.64
C ARG A 39 13.16 -0.36 -11.12
N LEU A 40 12.52 -0.79 -10.03
CA LEU A 40 12.75 -2.09 -9.40
C LEU A 40 11.90 -3.21 -10.02
N GLY A 41 10.96 -2.88 -10.91
CA GLY A 41 10.03 -3.86 -11.49
C GLY A 41 9.04 -4.44 -10.47
N VAL A 42 8.74 -3.70 -9.41
CA VAL A 42 7.78 -4.10 -8.36
C VAL A 42 6.50 -3.27 -8.44
N THR A 43 5.41 -3.79 -7.87
CA THR A 43 4.11 -3.11 -7.91
C THR A 43 4.11 -1.85 -7.07
N PHE A 44 3.57 -0.75 -7.61
CA PHE A 44 3.17 0.40 -6.80
C PHE A 44 1.79 0.14 -6.19
N LEU A 45 1.73 -0.01 -4.88
CA LEU A 45 0.54 -0.44 -4.16
C LEU A 45 -0.44 0.70 -3.88
N GLY A 46 0.06 1.93 -3.80
CA GLY A 46 -0.74 3.12 -3.55
C GLY A 46 0.03 4.20 -2.79
N GLU A 47 -0.66 5.28 -2.47
CA GLU A 47 -0.12 6.41 -1.73
C GLU A 47 -1.06 6.85 -0.62
N VAL A 48 -0.50 7.35 0.48
CA VAL A 48 -1.25 7.79 1.67
C VAL A 48 -0.94 9.26 1.94
N PRO A 49 -1.96 10.14 2.08
CA PRO A 49 -1.74 11.54 2.37
C PRO A 49 -1.20 11.75 3.79
N LEU A 50 -0.51 12.86 3.99
CA LEU A 50 -0.23 13.40 5.32
C LEU A 50 -1.52 14.02 5.87
N GLU A 51 -2.21 13.30 6.75
CA GLU A 51 -3.48 13.74 7.34
C GLU A 51 -3.46 13.50 8.86
N MET A 52 -3.93 14.49 9.63
CA MET A 52 -3.81 14.47 11.09
C MET A 52 -4.68 13.39 11.74
N GLY A 53 -5.90 13.20 11.25
CA GLY A 53 -6.81 12.15 11.69
C GLY A 53 -6.24 10.74 11.53
N ILE A 54 -5.47 10.46 10.47
CA ILE A 54 -4.75 9.19 10.31
C ILE A 54 -3.82 8.96 11.49
N ARG A 55 -2.95 9.94 11.80
CA ARG A 55 -1.98 9.85 12.89
C ARG A 55 -2.68 9.73 14.24
N GLU A 56 -3.57 10.67 14.56
CA GLU A 56 -4.23 10.76 15.87
C GLU A 56 -5.07 9.53 16.18
N SER A 57 -5.84 9.06 15.20
CA SER A 57 -6.68 7.87 15.39
C SER A 57 -5.86 6.59 15.53
N SER A 58 -4.73 6.49 14.81
CA SER A 58 -3.80 5.37 14.95
C SER A 58 -3.09 5.39 16.31
N ASP A 59 -2.61 6.55 16.75
CA ASP A 59 -1.96 6.74 18.06
C ASP A 59 -2.94 6.41 19.21
N ALA A 60 -4.23 6.72 19.03
CA ALA A 60 -5.30 6.40 19.98
C ALA A 60 -5.75 4.92 19.94
N GLY A 61 -5.18 4.07 19.07
CA GLY A 61 -5.53 2.66 18.93
C GLY A 61 -6.84 2.40 18.19
N SER A 62 -7.40 3.40 17.49
CA SER A 62 -8.62 3.28 16.70
C SER A 62 -8.44 3.85 15.29
N PRO A 63 -7.65 3.17 14.42
CA PRO A 63 -7.25 3.69 13.10
C PRO A 63 -8.44 4.10 12.23
N VAL A 64 -8.20 4.96 11.23
CA VAL A 64 -9.25 5.52 10.34
C VAL A 64 -10.15 4.48 9.70
N VAL A 65 -9.63 3.28 9.38
CA VAL A 65 -10.43 2.18 8.80
C VAL A 65 -11.50 1.63 9.76
N VAL A 66 -11.31 1.81 11.07
CA VAL A 66 -12.23 1.41 12.14
C VAL A 66 -13.07 2.60 12.60
N SER A 67 -12.44 3.74 12.89
CA SER A 67 -13.14 4.92 13.45
C SER A 67 -13.96 5.69 12.42
N LYS A 68 -13.55 5.67 11.14
CA LYS A 68 -14.20 6.39 10.03
C LYS A 68 -14.23 5.51 8.78
N PRO A 69 -14.98 4.38 8.80
CA PRO A 69 -14.90 3.36 7.75
C PRO A 69 -15.27 3.87 6.35
N ASP A 70 -16.06 4.93 6.23
CA ASP A 70 -16.50 5.47 4.93
C ASP A 70 -15.69 6.69 4.48
N SER A 71 -14.61 7.02 5.20
CA SER A 71 -13.72 8.13 4.86
C SER A 71 -12.85 7.84 3.63
N ALA A 72 -12.36 8.90 2.99
CA ALA A 72 -11.44 8.78 1.87
C ALA A 72 -10.14 8.09 2.28
N GLU A 73 -9.64 8.39 3.49
CA GLU A 73 -8.43 7.80 4.06
C GLU A 73 -8.62 6.30 4.32
N ALA A 74 -9.77 5.89 4.88
CA ALA A 74 -10.08 4.48 5.07
C ALA A 74 -10.13 3.72 3.74
N LYS A 75 -10.70 4.34 2.69
CA LYS A 75 -10.73 3.74 1.35
C LYS A 75 -9.33 3.52 0.79
N ILE A 76 -8.42 4.50 0.92
CA ILE A 76 -7.03 4.36 0.48
C ILE A 76 -6.35 3.13 1.11
N TYR A 77 -6.49 2.95 2.42
CA TYR A 77 -5.91 1.77 3.09
C TYR A 77 -6.55 0.45 2.63
N ARG A 78 -7.86 0.42 2.37
CA ARG A 78 -8.52 -0.78 1.83
C ARG A 78 -8.10 -1.10 0.40
N ASP A 79 -7.89 -0.10 -0.43
CA ASP A 79 -7.40 -0.26 -1.80
C ASP A 79 -5.96 -0.81 -1.78
N ILE A 80 -5.09 -0.24 -0.94
CA ILE A 80 -3.73 -0.77 -0.71
C ILE A 80 -3.78 -2.22 -0.22
N ALA A 81 -4.62 -2.53 0.77
CA ALA A 81 -4.76 -3.89 1.30
C ALA A 81 -5.25 -4.87 0.22
N SER A 82 -6.20 -4.46 -0.63
CA SER A 82 -6.68 -5.26 -1.76
C SER A 82 -5.56 -5.54 -2.76
N ASN A 83 -4.74 -4.53 -3.08
CA ASN A 83 -3.58 -4.70 -3.97
C ASN A 83 -2.54 -5.65 -3.36
N VAL A 84 -2.21 -5.48 -2.07
CA VAL A 84 -1.31 -6.39 -1.33
C VAL A 84 -1.84 -7.82 -1.38
N TRP A 85 -3.14 -8.02 -1.16
CA TRP A 85 -3.76 -9.34 -1.19
C TRP A 85 -3.65 -9.99 -2.57
N GLY A 86 -3.85 -9.22 -3.65
CA GLY A 86 -3.59 -9.66 -5.02
C GLY A 86 -2.17 -10.19 -5.17
N ARG A 87 -1.17 -9.41 -4.74
CA ARG A 87 0.25 -9.80 -4.80
C ARG A 87 0.56 -11.06 -3.99
N VAL A 88 0.00 -11.19 -2.79
CA VAL A 88 0.18 -12.41 -1.98
C VAL A 88 -0.33 -13.66 -2.70
N ASN A 89 -1.49 -13.57 -3.36
CA ASN A 89 -2.05 -14.70 -4.10
C ASN A 89 -1.22 -15.06 -5.33
N GLU A 90 -0.67 -14.06 -6.03
CA GLU A 90 0.24 -14.30 -7.15
C GLU A 90 1.54 -14.98 -6.71
N GLU A 91 2.17 -14.50 -5.63
CA GLU A 91 3.38 -15.13 -5.08
C GLU A 91 3.11 -16.56 -4.59
N ARG A 92 1.95 -16.81 -3.95
CA ARG A 92 1.52 -18.17 -3.57
C ARG A 92 1.34 -19.07 -4.78
N GLY A 93 0.64 -18.61 -5.81
CA GLY A 93 0.42 -19.38 -7.03
C GLY A 93 1.72 -19.70 -7.76
N ALA A 94 2.66 -18.75 -7.81
CA ALA A 94 3.99 -18.98 -8.37
C ALA A 94 4.79 -20.02 -7.56
N ALA A 95 4.73 -19.96 -6.23
CA ALA A 95 5.38 -20.94 -5.36
C ALA A 95 4.79 -22.35 -5.53
N GLU A 96 3.47 -22.49 -5.65
CA GLU A 96 2.78 -23.77 -5.88
C GLU A 96 3.12 -24.37 -7.25
N ALA A 97 3.15 -23.55 -8.32
CA ALA A 97 3.52 -23.99 -9.66
C ALA A 97 4.99 -24.45 -9.76
N ALA A 98 5.86 -23.93 -8.90
CA ALA A 98 7.26 -24.32 -8.83
C ALA A 98 7.49 -25.67 -8.12
N VAL A 99 6.47 -26.24 -7.45
CA VAL A 99 6.57 -27.56 -6.83
C VAL A 99 6.41 -28.65 -7.91
N PRO A 100 7.40 -29.54 -8.12
CA PRO A 100 7.31 -30.56 -9.17
C PRO A 100 6.23 -31.61 -8.86
N SER A 101 5.41 -31.94 -9.86
CA SER A 101 4.40 -32.99 -9.76
C SER A 101 5.04 -34.38 -9.80
N ILE A 102 4.87 -35.17 -8.74
CA ILE A 102 5.26 -36.58 -8.73
C ILE A 102 4.15 -37.38 -9.42
N VAL A 103 4.43 -37.89 -10.60
CA VAL A 103 3.54 -38.80 -11.34
C VAL A 103 4.07 -40.21 -11.15
N PHE A 104 3.24 -41.11 -10.63
CA PHE A 104 3.51 -42.54 -10.61
C PHE A 104 2.79 -43.17 -11.81
N GLU A 105 3.55 -43.89 -12.64
CA GLU A 105 3.06 -44.68 -13.78
C GLU A 105 2.55 -46.06 -13.33
#